data_AF-A0ABD3FDG3-F1
#
_entry.id   AF-A0ABD3FDG3-F1
#
_cell.length_a   1.000
_cell.length_b   1.000
_cell.length_c   1.000
_cell.angle_alpha   90.00
_cell.angle_beta   90.00
_cell.angle_gamma   90.00
#
_symmetry.space_group_name_H-M   'P 1'
#
loop_
_entity.id
_entity.type
_entity.pdbx_description
1 polymer ?
#
loop_
_entity_poly.entity_id
_entity_poly.type
_entity_poly.pdbx_seq_one_letter_code
_entity_poly.pdbx_strand_id
1 'polypeptide(L)'
;MDTPGLADRRLLKQAAEAITTALKQSETYKIFFVIRLESGRVVADDLLTIETVMSSIDLKEVPFTIIINNIKKRQYNAMMEEEEFKRVATLVNTGKYTTPHVMLIPTLPELDEEEDAITALPSHAARFIQQEAPSIVINAEDVSEVRSTGSAFEDGN
;
A
#
# COMPACT_ATOMS: atom_id res chain seq x y z
N MET A 1 5.49 8.62 7.46
CA MET A 1 4.32 9.45 7.12
C MET A 1 3.11 8.53 7.07
N ASP A 2 2.00 8.91 7.71
CA ASP A 2 0.72 8.21 7.57
C ASP A 2 -0.22 9.10 6.74
N THR A 3 -0.94 8.51 5.80
CA THR A 3 -1.75 9.24 4.83
C THR A 3 -3.14 8.64 4.77
N PRO A 4 -4.20 9.48 4.79
CA PRO A 4 -5.55 9.00 4.58
C PRO A 4 -5.65 8.15 3.30
N GLY A 5 -6.49 7.12 3.32
CA GLY A 5 -6.70 6.27 2.14
C GLY A 5 -7.20 7.09 0.94
N LEU A 6 -6.72 6.73 -0.26
CA LEU A 6 -7.06 7.41 -1.51
C LEU A 6 -8.46 7.02 -2.05
N ALA A 7 -9.20 6.12 -1.38
CA ALA A 7 -10.53 5.70 -1.81
C ALA A 7 -11.65 6.74 -1.52
N ASP A 8 -11.50 7.58 -0.49
CA ASP A 8 -12.46 8.65 -0.20
C ASP A 8 -12.13 9.89 -1.04
N ARG A 9 -12.96 10.20 -2.05
CA ARG A 9 -12.79 11.35 -2.96
C ARG A 9 -12.56 12.68 -2.25
N ARG A 10 -13.09 12.88 -1.05
CA ARG A 10 -12.93 14.13 -0.29
C ARG A 10 -11.56 14.22 0.39
N LEU A 11 -11.04 13.09 0.87
CA LEU A 11 -9.71 12.97 1.47
C LEU A 11 -8.62 12.73 0.41
N LEU A 12 -9.01 12.35 -0.80
CA LEU A 12 -8.12 11.98 -1.90
C LEU A 12 -7.18 13.12 -2.29
N LYS A 13 -7.70 14.34 -2.45
CA LYS A 13 -6.85 15.50 -2.78
C LYS A 13 -5.83 15.80 -1.68
N GLN A 14 -6.26 15.74 -0.42
CA GLN A 14 -5.38 15.99 0.73
C GLN A 14 -4.31 14.89 0.84
N ALA A 15 -4.69 13.62 0.64
CA ALA A 15 -3.76 12.51 0.62
C ALA A 15 -2.75 12.64 -0.52
N ALA A 16 -3.20 12.96 -1.74
CA ALA A 16 -2.35 13.17 -2.90
C ALA A 16 -1.35 14.33 -2.70
N GLU A 17 -1.81 15.47 -2.18
CA GLU A 17 -0.95 16.62 -1.85
C GLU A 17 0.07 16.28 -0.76
N ALA A 18 -0.37 15.58 0.29
CA ALA A 18 0.50 15.15 1.38
C ALA A 18 1.58 14.18 0.87
N ILE A 19 1.20 13.16 0.09
CA ILE A 19 2.13 12.19 -0.51
C ILE A 19 3.15 12.92 -1.40
N THR A 20 2.67 13.79 -2.29
CA THR A 20 3.54 14.59 -3.18
C THR A 20 4.53 15.42 -2.38
N THR A 21 4.06 16.11 -1.33
CA THR A 21 4.90 16.94 -0.47
C THR A 21 5.94 16.13 0.26
N ALA A 22 5.56 14.96 0.78
CA ALA A 22 6.49 14.08 1.48
C ALA A 22 7.53 13.49 0.54
N LEU A 23 7.14 12.94 -0.61
CA LEU A 23 8.08 12.35 -1.57
C LEU A 23 9.08 13.37 -2.12
N LYS A 24 8.69 14.66 -2.19
CA LYS A 24 9.58 15.76 -2.62
C LYS A 24 10.63 16.20 -1.60
N GLN A 25 10.74 15.56 -0.44
CA GLN A 25 11.76 15.92 0.55
C GLN A 25 13.17 15.40 0.20
N SER A 26 13.35 14.68 -0.91
CA SER A 26 14.65 14.16 -1.37
C SER A 26 15.36 13.27 -0.34
N GLU A 27 14.62 12.34 0.27
CA GLU A 27 15.11 11.43 1.31
C GLU A 27 15.13 9.96 0.85
N THR A 28 15.51 9.07 1.78
CA THR A 28 15.38 7.62 1.61
C THR A 28 14.04 7.16 2.18
N TYR A 29 13.24 6.50 1.35
CA TYR A 29 11.89 6.04 1.69
C TYR A 29 11.80 4.52 1.70
N LYS A 30 10.94 4.01 2.59
CA LYS A 30 10.35 2.68 2.48
C LYS A 30 8.86 2.85 2.20
N ILE A 31 8.39 2.39 1.05
CA ILE A 31 7.00 2.56 0.62
C ILE A 31 6.20 1.32 1.02
N PHE A 32 5.12 1.52 1.75
CA PHE A 32 4.19 0.48 2.17
C PHE A 32 2.78 0.82 1.69
N PHE A 33 2.12 -0.13 1.02
CA PHE A 33 0.69 -0.06 0.77
C PHE A 33 -0.01 -1.06 1.67
N VAL A 34 -0.84 -0.56 2.58
CA VAL A 34 -1.65 -1.39 3.47
C VAL A 34 -3.00 -1.63 2.80
N ILE A 35 -3.29 -2.89 2.48
CA ILE A 35 -4.51 -3.30 1.80
C ILE A 35 -5.30 -4.29 2.66
N ARG A 36 -6.59 -4.43 2.38
CA ARG A 36 -7.46 -5.43 3.02
C ARG A 36 -7.96 -6.42 1.97
N LEU A 37 -8.28 -7.63 2.43
CA LEU A 37 -8.94 -8.61 1.58
C LEU A 37 -10.44 -8.65 1.90
N GLU A 38 -11.25 -8.47 0.88
CA GLU A 38 -12.68 -8.69 0.93
C GLU A 38 -13.03 -10.00 0.24
N SER A 39 -13.59 -10.95 0.99
CA SER A 39 -13.88 -12.31 0.50
C SER A 39 -12.68 -12.99 -0.18
N GLY A 40 -11.46 -12.71 0.32
CA GLY A 40 -10.22 -13.26 -0.21
C GLY A 40 -9.66 -12.57 -1.46
N ARG A 41 -10.23 -11.44 -1.86
CA ARG A 41 -9.75 -10.64 -2.99
C ARG A 41 -9.32 -9.26 -2.56
N VAL A 42 -8.34 -8.71 -3.27
CA VAL A 42 -7.94 -7.31 -3.12
C VAL A 42 -9.06 -6.42 -3.62
N VAL A 43 -9.33 -5.33 -2.89
CA VAL A 43 -10.32 -4.33 -3.32
C VAL A 43 -9.75 -3.54 -4.50
N ALA A 44 -10.56 -3.31 -5.54
CA ALA A 44 -10.10 -2.63 -6.76
C ALA A 44 -9.54 -1.21 -6.48
N ASP A 45 -10.11 -0.52 -5.49
CA ASP A 45 -9.68 0.81 -5.07
C ASP A 45 -8.25 0.81 -4.50
N ASP A 46 -7.84 -0.26 -3.83
CA ASP A 46 -6.48 -0.42 -3.31
C ASP A 46 -5.48 -0.55 -4.47
N LEU A 47 -5.84 -1.30 -5.53
CA LEU A 47 -5.00 -1.43 -6.72
C LEU A 47 -4.86 -0.09 -7.46
N LEU A 48 -5.96 0.65 -7.62
CA LEU A 48 -5.93 1.97 -8.24
C LEU A 48 -5.06 2.95 -7.45
N THR A 49 -5.11 2.86 -6.12
CA THR A 49 -4.28 3.66 -5.21
C THR A 49 -2.79 3.41 -5.45
N ILE A 50 -2.38 2.14 -5.55
CA ILE A 50 -1.00 1.77 -5.86
C ILE A 50 -0.59 2.36 -7.22
N GLU A 51 -1.38 2.14 -8.27
CA GLU A 51 -1.10 2.67 -9.61
C GLU A 51 -0.94 4.20 -9.63
N THR A 52 -1.83 4.90 -8.92
CA THR A 52 -1.84 6.36 -8.87
C THR A 52 -0.60 6.92 -8.17
N VAL A 53 -0.22 6.34 -7.02
CA VAL A 53 0.99 6.78 -6.29
C VAL A 53 2.25 6.41 -7.06
N MET A 54 2.35 5.17 -7.54
CA MET A 54 3.55 4.69 -8.23
C MET A 54 3.78 5.39 -9.56
N SER A 55 2.72 5.79 -10.27
CA SER A 55 2.83 6.59 -11.49
C SER A 55 3.28 8.03 -11.28
N SER A 56 3.23 8.54 -10.06
CA SER A 56 3.74 9.87 -9.75
C SER A 56 5.27 9.92 -9.65
N ILE A 57 5.92 8.76 -9.47
CA ILE A 57 7.36 8.64 -9.29
C ILE A 57 8.01 8.28 -10.64
N ASP A 58 8.80 9.19 -11.20
CA ASP A 58 9.49 9.05 -12.48
C ASP A 58 10.83 8.30 -12.33
N LEU A 59 10.74 7.08 -11.79
CA LEU A 59 11.87 6.16 -11.67
C LEU A 59 11.48 4.82 -12.33
N LYS A 60 12.44 4.21 -13.02
CA LYS A 60 12.19 2.97 -13.77
C LYS A 60 11.72 1.81 -12.89
N GLU A 61 12.31 1.67 -11.72
CA GLU A 61 12.03 0.57 -10.78
C GLU A 61 11.97 1.15 -9.37
N VAL A 62 10.75 1.27 -8.84
CA VAL A 62 10.50 1.74 -7.48
C VAL A 62 10.07 0.54 -6.66
N PRO A 63 10.90 0.05 -5.71
CA PRO A 63 10.51 -1.06 -4.87
C PRO A 63 9.53 -0.58 -3.80
N PHE A 64 8.52 -1.39 -3.53
CA PHE A 64 7.52 -1.12 -2.51
C PHE A 64 7.08 -2.43 -1.85
N THR A 65 6.50 -2.33 -0.66
CA THR A 65 5.95 -3.48 0.07
C THR A 65 4.43 -3.38 0.11
N ILE A 66 3.76 -4.52 -0.03
CA ILE A 66 2.33 -4.62 0.20
C ILE A 66 2.09 -5.34 1.51
N ILE A 67 1.35 -4.70 2.41
CA ILE A 67 0.96 -5.24 3.70
C ILE A 67 -0.52 -5.61 3.59
N ILE A 68 -0.80 -6.89 3.65
CA ILE A 68 -2.17 -7.40 3.72
C ILE A 68 -2.54 -7.50 5.19
N ASN A 69 -3.37 -6.56 5.66
CA ASN A 69 -3.73 -6.45 7.07
C ASN A 69 -5.07 -7.16 7.37
N ASN A 70 -5.29 -7.44 8.66
CA ASN A 70 -6.52 -7.99 9.21
C ASN A 70 -6.95 -9.33 8.59
N ILE A 71 -5.98 -10.23 8.37
CA ILE A 71 -6.26 -11.54 7.80
C ILE A 71 -6.82 -12.45 8.89
N LYS A 72 -8.06 -12.94 8.68
CA LYS A 72 -8.69 -13.88 9.62
C LYS A 72 -7.85 -15.14 9.76
N LYS A 73 -7.74 -15.66 10.98
CA LYS A 73 -6.89 -16.83 11.34
C LYS A 73 -6.98 -18.00 10.34
N ARG A 74 -8.20 -18.39 9.93
CA ARG A 74 -8.40 -19.47 8.95
C ARG A 74 -7.73 -19.18 7.61
N GLN A 75 -7.88 -17.96 7.13
CA GLN A 75 -7.31 -17.54 5.85
C GLN A 75 -5.80 -17.32 5.96
N TYR A 76 -5.32 -16.77 7.07
CA TYR A 76 -3.88 -16.63 7.32
C TYR A 76 -3.18 -18.00 7.26
N ASN A 77 -3.74 -19.00 7.94
CA ASN A 77 -3.23 -20.37 7.87
C ASN A 77 -3.26 -20.93 6.45
N ALA A 78 -4.31 -20.67 5.68
CA ALA A 78 -4.37 -21.08 4.27
C ALA A 78 -3.32 -20.37 3.41
N MET A 79 -3.01 -19.10 3.67
CA MET A 79 -1.96 -18.34 2.99
C MET A 79 -0.54 -18.73 3.43
N MET A 80 -0.38 -19.43 4.56
CA MET A 80 0.90 -20.07 4.86
C MET A 80 1.16 -21.26 3.93
N GLU A 81 0.12 -21.79 3.26
CA GLU A 81 0.27 -22.72 2.14
C GLU A 81 0.59 -21.94 0.85
N GLU A 82 1.49 -22.51 0.04
CA GLU A 82 2.09 -21.81 -1.11
C GLU A 82 1.06 -21.37 -2.18
N GLU A 83 0.00 -22.14 -2.38
CA GLU A 83 -0.96 -21.92 -3.47
C GLU A 83 -1.92 -20.75 -3.22
N GLU A 84 -2.42 -20.57 -2.00
CA GLU A 84 -3.32 -19.46 -1.69
C GLU A 84 -2.55 -18.13 -1.68
N PHE A 85 -1.32 -18.15 -1.14
CA PHE A 85 -0.43 -16.99 -1.20
C PHE A 85 -0.13 -16.58 -2.65
N LYS A 86 0.22 -17.54 -3.52
CA LYS A 86 0.45 -17.29 -4.96
C LYS A 86 -0.74 -16.65 -5.63
N ARG A 87 -1.97 -17.09 -5.34
CA ARG A 87 -3.20 -16.50 -5.90
C ARG A 87 -3.33 -15.04 -5.52
N VAL A 88 -3.15 -14.72 -4.25
CA VAL A 88 -3.25 -13.35 -3.73
C VAL A 88 -2.13 -12.48 -4.29
N ALA A 89 -0.88 -12.97 -4.24
CA ALA A 89 0.28 -12.28 -4.81
C ALA A 89 0.11 -12.03 -6.31
N THR A 90 -0.50 -12.95 -7.06
CA THR A 90 -0.80 -12.76 -8.49
C THR A 90 -1.83 -11.65 -8.69
N LEU A 91 -2.93 -11.65 -7.92
CA LEU A 91 -3.98 -10.63 -8.00
C LEU A 91 -3.45 -9.24 -7.68
N VAL A 92 -2.61 -9.15 -6.66
CA VAL A 92 -1.96 -7.90 -6.25
C VAL A 92 -1.04 -7.37 -7.36
N ASN A 93 -0.41 -8.27 -8.12
CA ASN A 93 0.54 -7.95 -9.19
C ASN A 93 -0.11 -7.95 -10.59
N THR A 94 -1.43 -7.79 -10.72
CA THR A 94 -2.07 -7.65 -12.05
C THR A 94 -1.88 -6.28 -12.69
N GLY A 95 -1.41 -5.29 -11.91
CA GLY A 95 -1.19 -3.92 -12.35
C GLY A 95 0.07 -3.71 -13.19
N LYS A 96 0.33 -2.46 -13.56
CA LYS A 96 1.57 -2.02 -14.21
C LYS A 96 2.75 -2.14 -13.24
N TYR A 97 2.53 -1.80 -11.97
CA TYR A 97 3.56 -1.88 -10.94
C TYR A 97 3.40 -3.17 -10.15
N THR A 98 4.51 -3.87 -9.95
CA THR A 98 4.53 -5.17 -9.26
C THR A 98 5.60 -5.17 -8.19
N THR A 99 5.42 -6.03 -7.20
CA THR A 99 6.39 -6.25 -6.14
C THR A 99 6.43 -7.71 -5.69
N PRO A 100 7.63 -8.26 -5.41
CA PRO A 100 7.76 -9.54 -4.72
C PRO A 100 7.59 -9.40 -3.19
N HIS A 101 7.53 -8.17 -2.65
CA HIS A 101 7.52 -7.92 -1.22
C HIS A 101 6.09 -7.83 -0.69
N VAL A 102 5.58 -8.96 -0.20
CA VAL A 102 4.26 -9.06 0.42
C VAL A 102 4.39 -9.52 1.87
N MET A 103 3.79 -8.78 2.80
CA MET A 103 3.72 -9.12 4.21
C MET A 103 2.26 -9.36 4.63
N LEU A 104 2.04 -10.41 5.40
CA LEU A 104 0.72 -10.79 5.91
C LEU A 104 0.64 -10.48 7.40
N ILE A 105 -0.33 -9.69 7.83
CA ILE A 105 -0.61 -9.42 9.24
C ILE A 105 -1.96 -10.06 9.60
N PRO A 106 -2.00 -11.07 10.49
CA PRO A 106 -3.26 -11.65 10.93
C PRO A 106 -4.05 -10.64 11.77
N THR A 107 -5.36 -10.84 11.89
CA THR A 107 -6.15 -10.17 12.92
C THR A 107 -5.51 -10.43 14.29
N LEU A 108 -5.18 -9.36 15.01
CA LEU A 108 -4.61 -9.44 16.35
C LEU A 108 -5.76 -9.45 17.36
N PRO A 109 -5.94 -10.54 18.14
CA PRO A 109 -7.07 -10.66 19.06
C PRO A 109 -7.15 -9.53 20.09
N GLU A 110 -6.01 -8.97 20.52
CA GLU A 110 -5.96 -7.85 21.46
C GLU A 110 -6.41 -6.49 20.89
N LEU A 111 -6.66 -6.41 19.58
CA LEU A 111 -7.20 -5.22 18.92
C LEU A 111 -8.62 -5.45 18.37
N ASP A 112 -9.13 -6.67 18.46
CA ASP A 112 -10.42 -7.02 17.87
C ASP A 112 -11.55 -6.40 18.69
N GLU A 113 -12.42 -5.62 18.03
CA GLU A 113 -13.52 -4.87 18.65
C GLU A 113 -13.11 -3.82 19.71
N GLU A 114 -11.82 -3.50 19.83
CA GLU A 114 -11.33 -2.46 20.74
C GLU A 114 -11.28 -1.08 20.07
N GLU A 115 -11.65 -0.03 20.82
CA GLU A 115 -11.56 1.37 20.35
C GLU A 115 -10.18 1.97 20.68
N ASP A 116 -9.54 2.57 19.67
CA ASP A 116 -8.24 3.27 19.77
C ASP A 116 -7.10 2.47 20.46
N ALA A 117 -7.19 1.13 20.44
CA ALA A 117 -6.20 0.26 21.03
C ALA A 117 -4.90 0.25 20.21
N ILE A 118 -3.77 0.28 20.94
CA ILE A 118 -2.42 0.21 20.37
C ILE A 118 -1.75 -1.04 20.93
N THR A 119 -1.19 -1.88 20.05
CA THR A 119 -0.39 -3.03 20.43
C THR A 119 1.01 -2.95 19.83
N ALA A 120 1.92 -3.75 20.38
CA ALA A 120 3.23 -3.94 19.78
C ALA A 120 3.09 -4.76 18.49
N LEU A 121 3.74 -4.33 17.42
CA LEU A 121 3.79 -5.14 16.21
C LEU A 121 4.43 -6.50 16.51
N PRO A 122 3.87 -7.61 15.97
CA PRO A 122 4.51 -8.91 16.05
C PRO A 122 5.97 -8.85 15.58
N SER A 123 6.88 -9.58 16.25
CA SER A 123 8.32 -9.46 16.02
C SER A 123 8.72 -9.67 14.56
N HIS A 124 8.02 -10.56 13.83
CA HIS A 124 8.26 -10.79 12.41
C HIS A 124 7.92 -9.56 11.57
N ALA A 125 6.80 -8.88 11.85
CA ALA A 125 6.36 -7.69 11.14
C ALA A 125 7.27 -6.49 11.43
N ALA A 126 7.65 -6.30 12.70
CA ALA A 126 8.59 -5.26 13.10
C ALA A 126 9.95 -5.44 12.42
N ARG A 127 10.48 -6.67 12.43
CA ARG A 127 11.74 -7.01 11.75
C ARG A 127 11.65 -6.76 10.26
N PHE A 128 10.57 -7.20 9.61
CA PHE A 128 10.38 -6.99 8.18
C PHE A 128 10.40 -5.50 7.82
N ILE A 129 9.57 -4.69 8.47
CA ILE A 129 9.48 -3.25 8.22
C ILE A 129 10.84 -2.56 8.44
N GLN A 130 11.53 -2.88 9.52
CA GLN A 130 12.76 -2.21 9.90
C GLN A 130 13.96 -2.64 9.05
N GLN A 131 14.09 -3.94 8.73
CA GLN A 131 15.34 -4.51 8.21
C GLN A 131 15.22 -5.09 6.80
N GLU A 132 14.07 -5.64 6.42
CA GLU A 132 13.94 -6.44 5.19
C GLU A 132 13.19 -5.72 4.07
N ALA A 133 12.26 -4.82 4.44
CA ALA A 133 11.53 -4.00 3.49
C ALA A 133 12.51 -3.11 2.69
N PRO A 134 12.35 -3.07 1.35
CA PRO A 134 13.26 -2.34 0.48
C PRO A 134 13.18 -0.84 0.72
N SER A 135 14.29 -0.16 0.46
CA SER A 135 14.41 1.29 0.52
C SER A 135 14.76 1.84 -0.85
N ILE A 136 14.35 3.08 -1.13
CA ILE A 136 14.71 3.82 -2.34
C ILE A 136 14.97 5.29 -2.02
N VAL A 137 15.91 5.90 -2.73
CA VAL A 137 16.12 7.35 -2.71
C VAL A 137 15.22 7.95 -3.80
N ILE A 138 14.38 8.91 -3.43
CA ILE A 138 13.48 9.61 -4.36
C ILE A 138 13.78 11.09 -4.24
N ASN A 139 14.23 11.72 -5.31
CA ASN A 139 14.49 13.16 -5.33
C ASN A 139 13.24 13.93 -5.73
N ALA A 140 13.15 15.19 -5.34
CA ALA A 140 12.02 16.05 -5.69
C ALA A 140 11.74 16.16 -7.19
N GLU A 141 12.78 16.07 -8.02
CA GLU A 141 12.70 16.11 -9.48
C GLU A 141 12.10 14.83 -10.09
N ASP A 142 12.20 13.71 -9.37
CA ASP A 142 11.66 12.41 -9.77
C ASP A 142 10.17 12.27 -9.38
N VAL A 143 9.53 13.33 -8.87
CA VAL A 143 8.16 13.28 -8.33
C VAL A 143 7.27 14.30 -9.02
N SER A 144 6.34 13.77 -9.81
CA SER A 144 5.20 14.52 -10.34
C SER A 144 4.06 14.59 -9.32
N GLU A 145 3.10 15.49 -9.56
CA GLU A 145 1.90 15.53 -8.72
C GLU A 145 1.12 14.22 -8.82
N VAL A 146 0.75 13.66 -7.67
CA VAL A 146 -0.16 12.52 -7.61
C VAL A 146 -1.54 12.98 -8.13
N ARG A 147 -1.89 12.57 -9.36
CA ARG A 147 -3.17 12.93 -10.02
C ARG A 147 -4.04 11.70 -10.14
N SER A 148 -5.28 11.77 -9.68
CA SER A 148 -6.23 10.67 -9.90
C SER A 148 -6.82 10.72 -11.30
N THR A 149 -6.97 9.56 -11.92
CA THR A 149 -7.79 9.37 -13.13
C THR A 149 -9.26 9.56 -12.77
N GLY A 150 -9.67 10.83 -12.72
CA GLY A 150 -11.05 11.26 -12.49
C GLY A 150 -11.39 12.63 -13.08
N SER A 151 -10.41 13.38 -13.62
CA SER A 151 -10.63 14.69 -14.23
C SER A 151 -10.57 14.69 -15.76
N ALA A 152 -10.78 13.53 -16.40
CA ALA A 152 -10.77 13.44 -17.86
C ALA A 152 -12.13 13.78 -18.50
N PHE A 153 -12.97 14.62 -17.88
CA PHE A 153 -14.19 15.16 -18.49
C PHE A 153 -14.63 16.44 -17.77
N GLU A 154 -13.92 17.54 -17.95
CA GLU A 154 -14.44 18.91 -17.82
C GLU A 154 -13.31 19.87 -18.18
N ASP A 155 -12.98 19.93 -19.47
CA ASP A 155 -12.32 21.08 -20.11
C ASP A 155 -12.46 20.87 -21.62
N GLY A 156 -13.62 21.28 -22.16
CA GLY A 156 -13.94 21.06 -23.57
C GLY A 156 -15.29 21.62 -23.99
N ASN A 157 -15.39 22.96 -23.97
CA ASN A 157 -16.13 23.86 -24.89
C ASN A 157 -17.03 24.89 -24.21
#